data_AF-A0A9E5ZHE3-F1
#
_entry.id   AF-A0A9E5ZHE3-F1
#
_cell.length_a   1.000
_cell.length_b   1.000
_cell.length_c   1.000
_cell.angle_alpha   90.00
_cell.angle_beta   90.00
_cell.angle_gamma   90.00
#
_symmetry.space_group_name_H-M   'P 1'
#
loop_
_entity.id
_entity.type
_entity.pdbx_description
1 polymer ?
#
loop_
_entity_poly.entity_id
_entity_poly.type
_entity_poly.pdbx_seq_one_letter_code
_entity_poly.pdbx_strand_id
1 'polypeptide(L)'
;MNESEIYFHVGLGRVASTYLQNKVFNNLEGIHYIHKNRYRRSVSIIQNKGLGKYLVSCELDRQFDEELPKFLASFPDAKVIILFRDHGSWIASQYRRFVKNGWYYSFEDFITLDKDREGFWYKKHLNYYSKLESIEKLSKHKPLILFYDELKKDPWGFFDKIASYTGTTYNKESISLDKVHSSYSEKQLLVLRSFCRRYIRHFPRQSANRTLNWFVFRPWWAFFHLVMYVAYFFPKAWVPKEAFTDSDYLKKINNLYCDDWEKVKFYAHQNDPLK
;
A
#
# COMPACT_ATOMS: atom_id res chain seq x y z
N MET A 1 -31.25 1.30 -17.86
CA MET A 1 -30.54 2.58 -17.68
C MET A 1 -29.10 2.23 -17.40
N ASN A 2 -28.12 2.72 -18.18
CA ASN A 2 -26.71 2.40 -17.93
C ASN A 2 -26.32 2.95 -16.56
N GLU A 3 -26.09 2.08 -15.60
CA GLU A 3 -25.50 2.43 -14.31
C GLU A 3 -24.06 2.94 -14.51
N SER A 4 -23.56 3.74 -13.57
CA SER A 4 -22.19 4.25 -13.61
C SER A 4 -21.17 3.10 -13.57
N GLU A 5 -20.16 3.16 -14.43
CA GLU A 5 -19.02 2.23 -14.38
C GLU A 5 -18.05 2.65 -13.29
N ILE A 6 -17.93 1.84 -12.23
CA ILE A 6 -17.09 2.17 -11.07
C ILE A 6 -15.95 1.18 -10.97
N TYR A 7 -14.73 1.71 -10.96
CA TYR A 7 -13.49 0.97 -10.73
C TYR A 7 -12.98 1.32 -9.33
N PHE A 8 -12.68 0.30 -8.53
CA PHE A 8 -12.22 0.47 -7.15
C PHE A 8 -10.83 -0.11 -6.96
N HIS A 9 -9.83 0.76 -6.97
CA HIS A 9 -8.46 0.40 -6.61
C HIS A 9 -8.32 0.31 -5.09
N VAL A 10 -8.14 -0.93 -4.60
CA VAL A 10 -8.13 -1.30 -3.17
C VAL A 10 -6.74 -1.67 -2.64
N GLY A 11 -5.69 -1.26 -3.36
CA GLY A 11 -4.32 -1.76 -3.18
C GLY A 11 -3.83 -1.81 -1.72
N LEU A 12 -2.79 -2.61 -1.50
CA LEU A 12 -2.01 -2.51 -0.28
C LEU A 12 -1.12 -1.26 -0.36
N GLY A 13 -0.90 -0.56 0.74
CA GLY A 13 0.15 0.44 0.83
C GLY A 13 1.49 -0.19 0.43
N ARG A 14 2.40 0.63 -0.11
CA ARG A 14 3.79 0.21 -0.48
C ARG A 14 3.94 -0.73 -1.69
N VAL A 15 2.89 -0.90 -2.49
CA VAL A 15 2.93 -1.58 -3.82
C VAL A 15 2.91 -0.58 -4.99
N ALA A 16 3.53 0.59 -4.83
CA ALA A 16 3.45 1.74 -5.74
C ALA A 16 2.08 2.43 -5.88
N SER A 17 1.14 2.18 -4.97
CA SER A 17 -0.17 2.87 -4.96
C SER A 17 -0.07 4.40 -5.01
N THR A 18 0.87 5.01 -4.28
CA THR A 18 1.07 6.48 -4.34
C THR A 18 1.60 6.96 -5.69
N TYR A 19 2.44 6.17 -6.38
CA TYR A 19 2.87 6.50 -7.74
C TYR A 19 1.69 6.44 -8.70
N LEU A 20 0.92 5.34 -8.68
CA LEU A 20 -0.25 5.18 -9.54
C LEU A 20 -1.29 6.29 -9.29
N GLN A 21 -1.60 6.58 -8.02
CA GLN A 21 -2.54 7.63 -7.64
C GLN A 21 -2.16 9.01 -8.15
N ASN A 22 -0.86 9.36 -8.15
CA ASN A 22 -0.40 10.70 -8.48
C ASN A 22 0.00 10.86 -9.95
N LYS A 23 0.50 9.80 -10.59
CA LYS A 23 1.15 9.87 -11.91
C LYS A 23 0.41 9.11 -13.00
N VAL A 24 -0.42 8.12 -12.65
CA VAL A 24 -1.11 7.28 -13.64
C VAL A 24 -2.60 7.55 -13.63
N PHE A 25 -3.29 7.27 -12.51
CA PHE A 25 -4.74 7.43 -12.39
C PHE A 25 -5.22 8.87 -12.62
N ASN A 26 -4.39 9.84 -12.26
CA ASN A 26 -4.68 11.25 -12.49
C ASN A 26 -4.57 11.68 -13.97
N ASN A 27 -3.91 10.87 -14.79
CA ASN A 27 -3.66 11.10 -16.21
C ASN A 27 -4.42 10.10 -17.11
N LEU A 28 -5.34 9.30 -16.55
CA LEU A 28 -6.26 8.50 -17.35
C LEU A 28 -7.35 9.41 -17.93
N GLU A 29 -7.59 9.27 -19.22
CA GLU A 29 -8.60 10.01 -19.98
C GLU A 29 -9.92 9.24 -20.02
N GLY A 30 -11.04 9.96 -20.06
CA GLY A 30 -12.37 9.34 -20.11
C GLY A 30 -12.85 8.72 -18.79
N ILE A 31 -12.20 9.03 -17.66
CA ILE A 31 -12.60 8.55 -16.33
C ILE A 31 -12.51 9.64 -15.26
N HIS A 32 -13.47 9.68 -14.34
CA HIS A 32 -13.45 10.58 -13.20
C HIS A 32 -12.65 9.96 -12.03
N TYR A 33 -11.42 10.43 -11.85
CA TYR A 33 -10.56 9.94 -10.78
C TYR A 33 -10.88 10.58 -9.40
N ILE A 34 -11.21 9.72 -8.43
CA ILE A 34 -11.42 10.06 -7.02
C ILE A 34 -10.20 9.60 -6.22
N HIS A 35 -9.28 10.54 -6.02
CA HIS A 35 -8.06 10.35 -5.23
C HIS A 35 -8.33 9.93 -3.77
N LYS A 36 -7.38 9.21 -3.14
CA LYS A 36 -7.51 8.61 -1.78
C LYS A 36 -7.94 9.59 -0.69
N ASN A 37 -7.52 10.85 -0.77
CA ASN A 37 -7.91 11.88 0.21
C ASN A 37 -9.41 12.21 0.17
N ARG A 38 -10.11 11.78 -0.89
CA ARG A 38 -11.57 11.94 -1.08
C ARG A 38 -12.33 10.62 -0.94
N TYR A 39 -11.67 9.51 -0.62
CA TYR A 39 -12.32 8.18 -0.51
C TYR A 39 -13.55 8.19 0.39
N ARG A 40 -13.48 8.81 1.59
CA ARG A 40 -14.63 8.91 2.52
C ARG A 40 -15.85 9.65 1.95
N ARG A 41 -15.65 10.47 0.92
CA ARG A 41 -16.71 11.21 0.21
C ARG A 41 -16.98 10.62 -1.18
N SER A 42 -16.39 9.48 -1.53
CA SER A 42 -16.48 8.92 -2.89
C SER A 42 -17.93 8.60 -3.25
N VAL A 43 -18.67 7.96 -2.33
CA VAL A 43 -20.09 7.64 -2.51
C VAL A 43 -20.91 8.88 -2.85
N SER A 44 -20.80 9.94 -2.05
CA SER A 44 -21.54 11.19 -2.30
C SER A 44 -21.07 11.92 -3.56
N ILE A 45 -19.78 11.87 -3.89
CA ILE A 45 -19.25 12.45 -5.14
C ILE A 45 -19.86 11.75 -6.36
N ILE A 46 -19.93 10.42 -6.34
CA ILE A 46 -20.49 9.62 -7.45
C ILE A 46 -21.99 9.87 -7.57
N GLN A 47 -22.73 9.81 -6.46
CA GLN A 47 -24.17 10.07 -6.44
C GLN A 47 -24.52 11.47 -6.95
N ASN A 48 -23.76 12.49 -6.54
CA ASN A 48 -24.02 13.88 -6.95
C ASN A 48 -23.65 14.16 -8.42
N LYS A 49 -22.60 13.51 -8.95
CA LYS A 49 -22.21 13.68 -10.36
C LYS A 49 -23.10 12.87 -11.31
N GLY A 50 -23.69 11.77 -10.83
CA GLY A 50 -24.58 10.92 -11.61
C GLY A 50 -23.84 9.96 -12.54
N LEU A 51 -24.43 9.71 -13.71
CA LEU A 51 -23.95 8.73 -14.69
C LEU A 51 -22.55 9.07 -15.21
N GLY A 52 -21.67 8.09 -15.22
CA GLY A 52 -20.34 8.24 -15.78
C GLY A 52 -19.39 7.11 -15.38
N LYS A 53 -18.13 7.28 -15.74
CA LYS A 53 -17.05 6.34 -15.40
C LYS A 53 -16.21 6.91 -14.26
N TYR A 54 -15.98 6.12 -13.23
CA TYR A 54 -15.28 6.56 -12.02
C TYR A 54 -14.15 5.60 -11.63
N LEU A 55 -13.01 6.15 -11.22
CA LEU A 55 -11.95 5.37 -10.57
C LEU A 55 -11.76 5.89 -9.15
N VAL A 56 -12.14 5.09 -8.16
CA VAL A 56 -11.90 5.37 -6.75
C VAL A 56 -10.65 4.63 -6.32
N SER A 57 -9.73 5.31 -5.64
CA SER A 57 -8.52 4.66 -5.11
C SER A 57 -8.40 4.86 -3.61
N CYS A 58 -8.12 3.80 -2.88
CA CYS A 58 -7.69 3.84 -1.48
C CYS A 58 -6.56 2.81 -1.23
N GLU A 59 -5.87 2.93 -0.10
CA GLU A 59 -4.92 1.91 0.38
C GLU A 59 -5.57 1.25 1.60
N LEU A 60 -6.12 0.04 1.45
CA LEU A 60 -6.95 -0.55 2.49
C LEU A 60 -6.16 -1.32 3.56
N ASP A 61 -4.95 -1.81 3.25
CA ASP A 61 -4.05 -2.52 4.19
C ASP A 61 -4.79 -3.41 5.22
N ARG A 62 -4.88 -2.95 6.48
CA ARG A 62 -5.52 -3.67 7.60
C ARG A 62 -7.04 -3.50 7.67
N GLN A 63 -7.56 -2.48 7.01
CA GLN A 63 -8.99 -2.12 6.94
C GLN A 63 -9.70 -2.82 5.77
N PHE A 64 -8.99 -3.67 5.02
CA PHE A 64 -9.52 -4.35 3.83
C PHE A 64 -10.86 -5.04 4.10
N ASP A 65 -10.92 -5.87 5.14
CA ASP A 65 -12.09 -6.68 5.48
C ASP A 65 -13.27 -5.82 5.98
N GLU A 66 -13.01 -4.60 6.45
CA GLU A 66 -14.03 -3.66 6.93
C GLU A 66 -14.54 -2.73 5.81
N GLU A 67 -13.64 -2.24 4.96
CA GLU A 67 -13.95 -1.18 4.00
C GLU A 67 -14.40 -1.72 2.64
N LEU A 68 -13.89 -2.88 2.21
CA LEU A 68 -14.32 -3.50 0.95
C LEU A 68 -15.83 -3.80 0.95
N PRO A 69 -16.43 -4.47 1.98
CA PRO A 69 -17.86 -4.74 1.99
C PRO A 69 -18.69 -3.46 2.04
N LYS A 70 -18.27 -2.43 2.79
CA LYS A 70 -18.99 -1.15 2.87
C LYS A 70 -19.06 -0.46 1.51
N PHE A 71 -17.95 -0.44 0.77
CA PHE A 71 -17.92 0.17 -0.55
C PHE A 71 -18.77 -0.61 -1.56
N LEU A 72 -18.62 -1.94 -1.59
CA LEU A 72 -19.38 -2.81 -2.51
C LEU A 72 -20.89 -2.86 -2.18
N ALA A 73 -21.29 -2.65 -0.92
CA ALA A 73 -22.70 -2.48 -0.57
C ALA A 73 -23.31 -1.22 -1.20
N SER A 74 -22.52 -0.16 -1.41
CA SER A 74 -22.97 1.07 -2.07
C SER A 74 -22.94 0.96 -3.60
N PHE A 75 -21.99 0.17 -4.13
CA PHE A 75 -21.79 -0.03 -5.56
C PHE A 75 -21.51 -1.52 -5.87
N PRO A 76 -22.55 -2.37 -5.94
CA PRO A 76 -22.38 -3.83 -6.09
C PRO A 76 -21.71 -4.25 -7.41
N ASP A 77 -21.86 -3.44 -8.45
CA ASP A 77 -21.29 -3.66 -9.79
C ASP A 77 -19.90 -3.00 -9.95
N ALA A 78 -19.29 -2.53 -8.85
CA ALA A 78 -17.94 -1.98 -8.91
C ALA A 78 -16.89 -3.07 -9.22
N LYS A 79 -16.00 -2.75 -10.15
CA LYS A 79 -14.89 -3.58 -10.62
C LYS A 79 -13.63 -3.31 -9.79
N VAL A 80 -13.11 -4.33 -9.13
CA VAL A 80 -11.99 -4.18 -8.18
C VAL A 80 -10.63 -4.25 -8.90
N ILE A 81 -9.71 -3.36 -8.54
CA ILE A 81 -8.31 -3.38 -8.94
C ILE A 81 -7.45 -3.57 -7.70
N ILE A 82 -6.63 -4.62 -7.65
CA ILE A 82 -5.76 -4.91 -6.50
C ILE A 82 -4.32 -5.16 -6.95
N LEU A 83 -3.38 -4.69 -6.14
CA LEU A 83 -1.96 -4.80 -6.39
C LEU A 83 -1.28 -5.57 -5.27
N PHE A 84 -0.44 -6.52 -5.66
CA PHE A 84 0.39 -7.26 -4.73
C PHE A 84 1.89 -7.10 -5.02
N ARG A 85 2.66 -7.41 -3.98
CA ARG A 85 4.11 -7.49 -4.01
C ARG A 85 4.51 -8.67 -3.12
N ASP A 86 5.55 -9.39 -3.53
CA ASP A 86 6.21 -10.44 -2.74
C ASP A 86 6.25 -10.10 -1.23
N HIS A 87 5.83 -11.04 -0.39
CA HIS A 87 5.46 -10.81 1.01
C HIS A 87 6.57 -10.15 1.84
N GLY A 88 7.77 -10.72 1.79
CA GLY A 88 8.97 -10.22 2.48
C GLY A 88 9.32 -8.82 2.00
N SER A 89 9.34 -8.63 0.68
CA SER A 89 9.61 -7.31 0.08
C SER A 89 8.56 -6.25 0.46
N TRP A 90 7.29 -6.64 0.55
CA TRP A 90 6.19 -5.79 0.94
C TRP A 90 6.25 -5.42 2.43
N ILE A 91 6.39 -6.41 3.31
CA ILE A 91 6.41 -6.19 4.76
C ILE A 91 7.68 -5.44 5.20
N ALA A 92 8.82 -5.65 4.55
CA ALA A 92 10.01 -4.82 4.74
C ALA A 92 9.74 -3.35 4.40
N SER A 93 8.97 -3.11 3.33
CA SER A 93 8.57 -1.76 2.93
C SER A 93 7.60 -1.12 3.92
N GLN A 94 6.68 -1.90 4.51
CA GLN A 94 5.83 -1.44 5.61
C GLN A 94 6.64 -1.16 6.88
N TYR A 95 7.62 -2.00 7.20
CA TYR A 95 8.52 -1.80 8.34
C TYR A 95 9.33 -0.51 8.22
N ARG A 96 9.86 -0.18 7.03
CA ARG A 96 10.52 1.11 6.77
C ARG A 96 9.61 2.29 7.08
N ARG A 97 8.34 2.22 6.70
CA ARG A 97 7.33 3.26 7.02
C ARG A 97 7.07 3.33 8.52
N PHE A 98 6.97 2.18 9.19
CA PHE A 98 6.79 2.08 10.63
C PHE A 98 7.93 2.78 11.39
N VAL A 99 9.19 2.45 11.07
CA VAL A 99 10.37 3.10 11.70
C VAL A 99 10.47 4.57 11.34
N LYS A 100 10.22 4.95 10.07
CA LYS A 100 10.19 6.36 9.63
C LYS A 100 9.23 7.22 10.47
N ASN A 101 8.16 6.61 10.98
CA ASN A 101 7.17 7.29 11.82
C ASN A 101 7.55 7.32 13.32
N GLY A 102 8.79 6.94 13.67
CA GLY A 102 9.33 7.04 15.02
C GLY A 102 9.10 5.81 15.91
N TRP A 103 8.55 4.73 15.36
CA TRP A 103 8.47 3.46 16.08
C TRP A 103 9.82 2.75 16.10
N TYR A 104 10.06 1.98 17.16
CA TYR A 104 11.41 1.50 17.47
C TYR A 104 11.56 -0.03 17.58
N TYR A 105 10.52 -0.79 17.26
CA TYR A 105 10.55 -2.27 17.35
C TYR A 105 11.56 -2.83 16.36
N SER A 106 12.18 -3.97 16.68
CA SER A 106 12.97 -4.73 15.70
C SER A 106 12.08 -5.22 14.55
N PHE A 107 12.68 -5.82 13.52
CA PHE A 107 11.90 -6.35 12.41
C PHE A 107 11.09 -7.58 12.86
N GLU A 108 11.66 -8.41 13.72
CA GLU A 108 11.05 -9.62 14.28
C GLU A 108 9.91 -9.28 15.27
N ASP A 109 10.05 -8.19 16.02
CA ASP A 109 8.97 -7.66 16.86
C ASP A 109 7.83 -7.05 16.01
N PHE A 110 8.17 -6.54 14.83
CA PHE A 110 7.19 -5.98 13.90
C PHE A 110 6.40 -7.09 13.19
N ILE A 111 7.08 -8.10 12.64
CA ILE A 111 6.48 -9.28 12.03
C ILE A 111 7.22 -10.52 12.53
N THR A 112 6.57 -11.32 13.36
CA THR A 112 7.17 -12.54 13.93
C THR A 112 6.81 -13.76 13.10
N LEU A 113 7.79 -14.65 12.91
CA LEU A 113 7.61 -16.00 12.37
C LEU A 113 7.30 -17.04 13.45
N ASP A 114 7.36 -16.65 14.72
CA ASP A 114 6.94 -17.48 15.84
C ASP A 114 5.45 -17.82 15.72
N LYS A 115 5.09 -19.09 15.93
CA LYS A 115 3.71 -19.57 15.83
C LYS A 115 2.86 -19.07 16.99
N ASP A 116 3.45 -18.96 18.19
CA ASP A 116 2.75 -18.70 19.45
C ASP A 116 2.72 -17.22 19.83
N ARG A 117 3.41 -16.38 19.06
CA ARG A 117 3.47 -14.93 19.25
C ARG A 117 2.89 -14.19 18.03
N GLU A 118 2.27 -13.04 18.29
CA GLU A 118 1.93 -12.06 17.26
C GLU A 118 2.90 -10.86 17.30
N GLY A 119 3.25 -10.37 16.12
CA GLY A 119 4.02 -9.14 15.96
C GLY A 119 3.10 -7.92 15.99
N PHE A 120 3.67 -6.72 15.83
CA PHE A 120 2.88 -5.51 15.60
C PHE A 120 2.02 -5.59 14.32
N TRP A 121 2.51 -6.31 13.32
CA TRP A 121 1.78 -6.64 12.11
C TRP A 121 1.31 -8.10 12.17
N TYR A 122 -0.01 -8.29 12.17
CA TYR A 122 -0.57 -9.63 12.28
C TYR A 122 -0.34 -10.46 11.03
N LYS A 123 0.00 -11.74 11.22
CA LYS A 123 0.25 -12.72 10.16
C LYS A 123 -0.92 -12.84 9.18
N LYS A 124 -2.16 -12.67 9.64
CA LYS A 124 -3.37 -12.69 8.80
C LYS A 124 -3.36 -11.64 7.68
N HIS A 125 -2.69 -10.50 7.89
CA HIS A 125 -2.64 -9.42 6.88
C HIS A 125 -1.66 -9.71 5.75
N LEU A 126 -0.81 -10.73 5.89
CA LEU A 126 0.07 -11.24 4.84
C LEU A 126 -0.61 -12.35 4.00
N ASN A 127 -1.76 -12.88 4.41
CA ASN A 127 -2.54 -13.79 3.57
C ASN A 127 -3.21 -12.96 2.46
N TYR A 128 -2.68 -13.05 1.25
CA TYR A 128 -3.21 -12.32 0.10
C TYR A 128 -4.34 -13.07 -0.58
N TYR A 129 -4.28 -14.41 -0.60
CA TYR A 129 -5.31 -15.21 -1.24
C TYR A 129 -6.68 -15.01 -0.56
N SER A 130 -6.73 -14.89 0.76
CA SER A 130 -7.97 -14.60 1.49
C SER A 130 -8.61 -13.26 1.10
N LYS A 131 -7.81 -12.30 0.62
CA LYS A 131 -8.31 -11.03 0.08
C LYS A 131 -9.00 -11.25 -1.26
N LEU A 132 -8.46 -12.12 -2.09
CA LEU A 132 -9.09 -12.51 -3.36
C LEU A 132 -10.39 -13.27 -3.13
N GLU A 133 -10.41 -14.21 -2.18
CA GLU A 133 -11.64 -14.92 -1.78
C GLU A 133 -12.72 -13.93 -1.29
N SER A 134 -12.32 -12.92 -0.52
CA SER A 134 -13.24 -11.87 -0.05
C SER A 134 -13.77 -11.03 -1.20
N ILE A 135 -12.94 -10.68 -2.19
CA ILE A 135 -13.40 -9.95 -3.39
C ILE A 135 -14.37 -10.81 -4.18
N GLU A 136 -14.05 -12.07 -4.43
CA GLU A 136 -14.89 -12.98 -5.20
C GLU A 136 -16.25 -13.24 -4.54
N LYS A 137 -16.29 -13.30 -3.22
CA LYS A 137 -17.54 -13.45 -2.47
C LYS A 137 -18.44 -12.21 -2.55
N LEU A 138 -17.85 -11.01 -2.67
CA LEU A 138 -18.58 -9.73 -2.52
C LEU A 138 -18.84 -9.01 -3.85
N SER A 139 -17.96 -9.18 -4.85
CA SER A 139 -18.06 -8.52 -6.15
C SER A 139 -18.66 -9.47 -7.19
N LYS A 140 -19.47 -8.92 -8.10
CA LYS A 140 -19.98 -9.65 -9.27
C LYS A 140 -18.94 -9.82 -10.37
N HIS A 141 -17.82 -9.09 -10.30
CA HIS A 141 -16.80 -9.05 -11.33
C HIS A 141 -15.47 -9.60 -10.82
N LYS A 142 -14.73 -10.27 -11.70
CA LYS A 142 -13.36 -10.69 -11.40
C LYS A 142 -12.45 -9.46 -11.26
N PRO A 143 -11.58 -9.43 -10.25
CA PRO A 143 -10.68 -8.29 -10.04
C PRO A 143 -9.57 -8.25 -11.09
N LEU A 144 -9.14 -7.05 -11.45
CA LEU A 144 -7.84 -6.86 -12.08
C LEU A 144 -6.75 -7.00 -11.01
N ILE A 145 -5.96 -8.06 -11.11
CA ILE A 145 -4.83 -8.33 -10.22
C ILE A 145 -3.54 -7.91 -10.93
N LEU A 146 -2.75 -7.06 -10.28
CA LEU A 146 -1.49 -6.57 -10.82
C LEU A 146 -0.34 -6.83 -9.84
N PHE A 147 0.86 -6.99 -10.39
CA PHE A 147 2.05 -7.31 -9.60
C PHE A 147 3.07 -6.19 -9.65
N TYR A 148 3.59 -5.80 -8.48
CA TYR A 148 4.54 -4.70 -8.37
C TYR A 148 5.82 -4.89 -9.21
N ASP A 149 6.28 -6.12 -9.40
CA ASP A 149 7.48 -6.37 -10.21
C ASP A 149 7.21 -6.30 -11.72
N GLU A 150 5.96 -6.46 -12.18
CA GLU A 150 5.59 -6.16 -13.57
C GLU A 150 5.75 -4.67 -13.86
N LEU A 151 5.31 -3.80 -12.94
CA LEU A 151 5.48 -2.34 -13.07
C LEU A 151 6.97 -1.95 -13.22
N LYS A 152 7.89 -2.68 -12.58
CA LYS A 152 9.33 -2.41 -12.73
C LYS A 152 9.89 -2.90 -14.05
N LYS A 153 9.43 -4.07 -14.50
CA LYS A 153 9.95 -4.76 -15.68
C LYS A 153 9.45 -4.11 -16.96
N ASP A 154 8.16 -3.80 -17.01
CA ASP A 154 7.48 -3.18 -18.14
C ASP A 154 6.40 -2.20 -17.63
N PRO A 155 6.78 -0.95 -17.31
CA PRO A 155 5.83 0.05 -16.82
C PRO A 155 4.69 0.35 -17.80
N TRP A 156 4.98 0.37 -19.11
CA TRP A 156 3.98 0.74 -20.12
C TRP A 156 2.96 -0.39 -20.30
N GLY A 157 3.40 -1.64 -20.43
CA GLY A 157 2.48 -2.78 -20.44
C GLY A 157 1.64 -2.87 -19.17
N PHE A 158 2.19 -2.48 -18.01
CA PHE A 158 1.44 -2.36 -16.77
C PHE A 158 0.34 -1.30 -16.83
N PHE A 159 0.62 -0.12 -17.39
CA PHE A 159 -0.39 0.93 -17.57
C PHE A 159 -1.42 0.56 -18.63
N ASP A 160 -1.02 -0.13 -19.70
CA ASP A 160 -1.92 -0.62 -20.75
C ASP A 160 -2.94 -1.64 -20.21
N LYS A 161 -2.56 -2.49 -19.25
CA LYS A 161 -3.51 -3.37 -18.53
C LYS A 161 -4.57 -2.56 -17.78
N ILE A 162 -4.17 -1.50 -17.08
CA ILE A 162 -5.10 -0.63 -16.34
C ILE A 162 -6.03 0.11 -17.31
N ALA A 163 -5.47 0.68 -18.39
CA ALA A 163 -6.20 1.41 -19.40
C ALA A 163 -7.23 0.51 -20.10
N SER A 164 -6.82 -0.69 -20.52
CA SER A 164 -7.70 -1.70 -21.13
C SER A 164 -8.82 -2.11 -20.17
N TYR A 165 -8.51 -2.44 -18.91
CA TYR A 165 -9.52 -2.87 -17.95
C TYR A 165 -10.55 -1.79 -17.64
N THR A 166 -10.11 -0.53 -17.62
CA THR A 166 -10.98 0.62 -17.35
C THR A 166 -11.65 1.17 -18.61
N GLY A 167 -11.28 0.70 -19.81
CA GLY A 167 -11.69 1.28 -21.08
C GLY A 167 -11.32 2.77 -21.17
N THR A 168 -10.09 3.11 -20.81
CA THR A 168 -9.54 4.47 -20.83
C THR A 168 -8.30 4.55 -21.72
N THR A 169 -7.84 5.76 -21.99
CA THR A 169 -6.58 6.05 -22.66
C THR A 169 -5.69 6.89 -21.75
N TYR A 170 -4.41 6.99 -22.10
CA TYR A 170 -3.50 7.92 -21.44
C TYR A 170 -2.41 8.35 -22.40
N ASN A 171 -1.91 9.57 -22.22
CA ASN A 171 -0.74 10.02 -22.93
C ASN A 171 0.53 9.59 -22.16
N LYS A 172 1.46 8.87 -22.81
CA LYS A 172 2.76 8.48 -22.24
C LYS A 172 3.60 9.67 -21.78
N GLU A 173 3.62 10.77 -22.50
CA GLU A 173 4.36 12.00 -22.14
C GLU A 173 3.84 12.64 -20.84
N SER A 174 2.59 12.38 -20.45
CA SER A 174 2.00 12.89 -19.20
C SER A 174 2.44 12.11 -17.95
N ILE A 175 3.06 10.94 -18.14
CA ILE A 175 3.45 10.01 -17.08
C ILE A 175 4.97 9.93 -16.98
N SER A 176 5.55 10.61 -15.99
CA SER A 176 6.96 10.40 -15.63
C SER A 176 7.14 9.07 -14.90
N LEU A 177 8.12 8.28 -15.35
CA LEU A 177 8.56 7.02 -14.71
C LEU A 177 9.45 7.25 -13.48
N ASP A 178 9.75 8.51 -13.16
CA ASP A 178 10.61 8.83 -12.03
C ASP A 178 9.95 8.45 -10.71
N LYS A 179 10.80 8.06 -9.76
CA LYS A 179 10.34 7.75 -8.40
C LYS A 179 9.80 9.03 -7.75
N VAL A 180 8.54 9.00 -7.30
CA VAL A 180 7.91 10.13 -6.58
C VAL A 180 8.72 10.52 -5.34
N HIS A 181 9.17 9.52 -4.56
CA HIS A 181 9.97 9.74 -3.36
C HIS A 181 11.01 8.63 -3.20
N SER A 182 12.27 9.02 -3.01
CA SER A 182 13.30 8.11 -2.52
C SER A 182 13.02 7.72 -1.07
N SER A 183 13.25 6.44 -0.74
CA SER A 183 13.19 6.00 0.65
C SER A 183 14.48 6.36 1.36
N TYR A 184 14.40 6.64 2.66
CA TYR A 184 15.57 6.78 3.52
C TYR A 184 16.43 5.50 3.48
N SER A 185 17.74 5.71 3.60
CA SER A 185 18.72 4.62 3.69
C SER A 185 18.52 3.81 4.99
N GLU A 186 18.98 2.56 5.00
CA GLU A 186 18.90 1.70 6.18
C GLU A 186 19.65 2.29 7.37
N LYS A 187 20.82 2.87 7.11
CA LYS A 187 21.58 3.63 8.10
C LYS A 187 20.73 4.68 8.81
N GLN A 188 20.03 5.53 8.06
CA GLN A 188 19.21 6.60 8.64
C GLN A 188 18.07 6.03 9.48
N LEU A 189 17.43 4.95 9.02
CA LEU A 189 16.33 4.30 9.73
C LEU A 189 16.83 3.56 10.99
N LEU A 190 18.01 2.93 10.95
CA LEU A 190 18.64 2.30 12.13
C LEU A 190 18.98 3.31 13.21
N VAL A 191 19.56 4.46 12.81
CA VAL A 191 19.86 5.55 13.75
C VAL A 191 18.58 6.08 14.37
N LEU A 192 17.53 6.33 13.55
CA LEU A 192 16.23 6.75 14.07
C LEU A 192 15.62 5.71 15.02
N ARG A 193 15.60 4.43 14.64
CA ARG A 193 15.11 3.32 15.48
C ARG A 193 15.79 3.31 16.83
N SER A 194 17.13 3.35 16.84
CA SER A 194 17.92 3.35 18.07
C SER A 194 17.72 4.60 18.91
N PHE A 195 17.60 5.77 18.28
CA PHE A 195 17.28 7.02 18.97
C PHE A 195 15.89 6.93 19.62
N CYS A 196 14.86 6.51 18.88
CA CYS A 196 13.51 6.37 19.40
C CYS A 196 13.42 5.33 20.53
N ARG A 197 14.14 4.20 20.42
CA ARG A 197 14.25 3.17 21.47
C ARG A 197 14.83 3.72 22.76
N ARG A 198 15.85 4.58 22.66
CA ARG A 198 16.57 5.11 23.82
C ARG A 198 15.89 6.31 24.47
N TYR A 199 15.43 7.26 23.66
CA TYR A 199 15.03 8.58 24.16
C TYR A 199 13.54 8.85 24.10
N ILE A 200 12.82 8.31 23.11
CA ILE A 200 11.39 8.60 22.95
C ILE A 200 10.56 7.62 23.76
N ARG A 201 10.73 6.31 23.56
CA ARG A 201 10.05 5.18 24.25
C ARG A 201 8.52 5.16 24.23
N HIS A 202 7.85 6.31 24.26
CA HIS A 202 6.41 6.44 24.21
C HIS A 202 6.02 7.47 23.16
N PHE A 203 5.19 7.05 22.22
CA PHE A 203 4.59 7.95 21.24
C PHE A 203 3.28 8.49 21.80
N PRO A 204 2.96 9.80 21.63
CA PRO A 204 1.67 10.34 22.03
C PRO A 204 0.52 9.49 21.50
N ARG A 205 -0.48 9.20 22.34
CA ARG A 205 -1.71 8.52 21.90
C ARG A 205 -2.46 9.43 20.92
N GLN A 206 -3.02 8.84 19.87
CA GLN A 206 -3.83 9.59 18.91
C GLN A 206 -5.04 10.20 19.61
N SER A 207 -5.28 11.49 19.39
CA SER A 207 -6.48 12.17 19.86
C SER A 207 -7.62 12.02 18.86
N ALA A 208 -8.86 11.91 19.35
CA ALA A 208 -10.06 11.93 18.52
C ALA A 208 -10.21 13.28 17.78
N ASN A 209 -9.69 14.38 18.34
CA ASN A 209 -9.73 15.69 17.70
C ASN A 209 -8.62 15.80 16.64
N ARG A 210 -9.02 15.92 15.38
CA ARG A 210 -8.13 15.98 14.22
C ARG A 210 -7.12 17.14 14.28
N THR A 211 -7.52 18.32 14.76
CA THR A 211 -6.62 19.48 14.81
C THR A 211 -5.58 19.31 15.91
N LEU A 212 -6.02 18.91 17.11
CA LEU A 212 -5.12 18.60 18.22
C LEU A 212 -4.14 17.48 17.84
N ASN A 213 -4.64 16.41 17.23
CA ASN A 213 -3.81 15.31 16.73
C ASN A 213 -2.78 15.81 15.69
N TRP A 214 -3.16 16.75 14.83
CA TRP A 214 -2.22 17.35 13.87
C TRP A 214 -1.11 18.13 14.56
N PHE A 215 -1.43 19.00 15.53
CA PHE A 215 -0.44 19.80 16.26
C PHE A 215 0.49 18.95 17.13
N VAL A 216 0.00 17.84 17.69
CA VAL A 216 0.84 16.93 18.47
C VAL A 216 1.80 16.16 17.56
N PHE A 217 1.33 15.61 16.44
CA PHE A 217 2.13 14.66 15.65
C PHE A 217 3.05 15.32 14.62
N ARG A 218 2.72 16.51 14.10
CA ARG A 218 3.53 17.19 13.07
C ARG A 218 4.93 17.60 13.55
N PRO A 219 5.11 18.19 14.75
CA PRO A 219 6.43 18.51 15.27
C PRO A 219 7.29 17.26 15.44
N TRP A 220 6.74 16.17 15.97
CA TRP A 220 7.43 14.88 16.06
C TRP A 220 7.88 14.37 14.70
N TRP A 221 7.00 14.43 13.70
CA TRP A 221 7.34 13.99 12.36
C TRP A 221 8.47 14.83 11.75
N ALA A 222 8.42 16.15 11.89
CA ALA A 222 9.49 17.05 11.44
C ALA A 222 10.81 16.74 12.18
N PHE A 223 10.76 16.51 13.49
CA PHE A 223 11.92 16.15 14.29
C PHE A 223 12.55 14.83 13.85
N PHE A 224 11.78 13.77 13.56
CA PHE A 224 12.37 12.53 13.04
C PHE A 224 13.01 12.70 11.67
N HIS A 225 12.46 13.56 10.81
CA HIS A 225 13.08 13.89 9.54
C HIS A 225 14.43 14.59 9.75
N LEU A 226 14.52 15.50 10.74
CA LEU A 226 15.77 16.11 11.15
C LEU A 226 16.79 15.07 11.65
N VAL A 227 16.38 14.15 12.54
CA VAL A 227 17.25 13.06 13.03
C VAL A 227 17.78 12.21 11.87
N MET A 228 16.92 11.80 10.93
CA MET A 228 17.35 11.04 9.75
C MET A 228 18.26 11.84 8.82
N TYR A 229 18.04 13.15 8.67
CA TYR A 229 18.90 14.00 7.87
C TYR A 229 20.30 14.11 8.47
N VAL A 230 20.40 14.37 9.78
CA VAL A 230 21.67 14.40 10.52
C VAL A 230 22.37 13.03 10.47
N ALA A 231 21.62 11.93 10.59
CA ALA A 231 22.14 10.57 10.50
C ALA A 231 22.83 10.25 9.17
N TYR A 232 22.52 10.98 8.10
CA TYR A 232 23.22 10.86 6.82
C TYR A 232 24.73 11.07 6.99
N PHE A 233 25.13 12.03 7.83
CA PHE A 233 26.53 12.44 8.03
C PHE A 233 27.29 11.57 9.05
N PHE A 234 26.64 10.67 9.78
CA PHE A 234 27.32 9.88 10.83
C PHE A 234 28.35 8.89 10.25
N PRO A 235 29.54 8.74 10.85
CA PRO A 235 30.46 7.66 10.47
C PRO A 235 29.82 6.29 10.67
N LYS A 236 30.17 5.29 9.84
CA LYS A 236 29.64 3.91 9.96
C LYS A 236 29.85 3.32 11.36
N ALA A 237 30.94 3.69 12.04
CA ALA A 237 31.24 3.24 13.39
C ALA A 237 30.21 3.67 14.45
N TRP A 238 29.45 4.73 14.20
CA TRP A 238 28.41 5.22 15.12
C TRP A 238 27.02 4.66 14.83
N VAL A 239 26.88 3.92 13.72
CA VAL A 239 25.63 3.30 13.32
C VAL A 239 25.49 1.97 14.07
N PRO A 240 24.30 1.66 14.62
CA PRO A 240 24.04 0.35 15.19
C PRO A 240 24.43 -0.77 14.21
N LYS A 241 25.14 -1.79 14.71
CA LYS A 241 25.61 -2.94 13.89
C LYS A 241 24.51 -3.96 13.58
N GLU A 242 23.35 -3.83 14.21
CA GLU A 242 22.17 -4.67 13.96
C GLU A 242 21.66 -4.48 12.52
N ALA A 243 21.25 -5.56 11.87
CA ALA A 243 20.60 -5.47 10.57
C ALA A 243 19.28 -4.69 10.70
N PHE A 244 18.97 -3.86 9.70
CA PHE A 244 17.69 -3.17 9.67
C PHE A 244 16.56 -4.15 9.36
N THR A 245 16.75 -4.91 8.26
CA THR A 245 15.95 -6.06 7.86
C THR A 245 16.92 -7.16 7.47
N ASP A 246 16.90 -8.30 8.16
CA ASP A 246 17.73 -9.45 7.82
C ASP A 246 17.22 -10.11 6.51
N SER A 247 18.10 -10.23 5.53
CA SER A 247 17.78 -10.85 4.24
C SER A 247 17.36 -12.32 4.38
N ASP A 248 17.92 -13.05 5.33
CA ASP A 248 17.55 -14.45 5.55
C ASP A 248 16.19 -14.55 6.24
N TYR A 249 15.87 -13.61 7.13
CA TYR A 249 14.53 -13.49 7.70
C TYR A 249 13.47 -13.16 6.63
N LEU A 250 13.79 -12.27 5.67
CA LEU A 250 12.91 -11.98 4.53
C LEU A 250 12.68 -13.21 3.65
N LYS A 251 13.73 -13.99 3.36
CA LYS A 251 13.59 -15.27 2.65
C LYS A 251 12.69 -16.24 3.42
N LYS A 252 12.84 -16.34 4.74
CA LYS A 252 11.97 -17.17 5.58
C LYS A 252 10.50 -16.75 5.51
N ILE A 253 10.22 -15.43 5.50
CA ILE A 253 8.86 -14.91 5.27
C ILE A 253 8.35 -15.36 3.89
N ASN A 254 9.13 -15.16 2.82
CA ASN A 254 8.71 -15.58 1.48
C ASN A 254 8.45 -17.08 1.38
N ASN A 255 9.31 -17.89 1.99
CA ASN A 255 9.13 -19.34 2.02
C ASN A 255 7.86 -19.73 2.78
N LEU A 256 7.56 -19.06 3.90
CA LEU A 256 6.34 -19.31 4.68
C LEU A 256 5.07 -19.01 3.87
N TYR A 257 5.10 -17.98 3.02
CA TYR A 257 3.96 -17.55 2.21
C TYR A 257 4.07 -17.97 0.73
N CYS A 258 4.94 -18.92 0.39
CA CYS A 258 5.15 -19.37 -0.98
C CYS A 258 3.85 -19.92 -1.59
N ASP A 259 3.15 -20.79 -0.85
CA ASP A 259 1.89 -21.38 -1.31
C ASP A 259 0.79 -20.32 -1.50
N ASP A 260 0.72 -19.31 -0.63
CA ASP A 260 -0.21 -18.17 -0.78
C ASP A 260 0.12 -17.38 -2.06
N TRP A 261 1.40 -17.12 -2.32
CA TRP A 261 1.85 -16.41 -3.50
C TRP A 261 1.55 -17.18 -4.80
N GLU A 262 1.81 -18.48 -4.84
CA GLU A 262 1.47 -19.32 -5.99
C GLU A 262 -0.04 -19.34 -6.24
N LYS A 263 -0.86 -19.43 -5.19
CA LYS A 263 -2.33 -19.34 -5.33
C LYS A 263 -2.77 -18.00 -5.90
N VAL A 264 -2.19 -16.89 -5.46
CA VAL A 264 -2.49 -15.55 -6.01
C VAL A 264 -2.13 -15.48 -7.49
N LYS A 265 -0.94 -15.95 -7.88
CA LYS A 265 -0.50 -15.96 -9.29
C LYS A 265 -1.38 -16.87 -10.15
N PHE A 266 -1.69 -18.06 -9.66
CA PHE A 266 -2.59 -18.99 -10.34
C PHE A 266 -3.98 -18.38 -10.53
N TYR A 267 -4.56 -17.80 -9.48
CA TYR A 267 -5.85 -17.13 -9.55
C TYR A 267 -5.83 -16.00 -10.59
N ALA A 268 -4.81 -15.13 -10.56
CA ALA A 268 -4.65 -14.04 -11.51
C ALA A 268 -4.57 -14.53 -12.96
N HIS A 269 -3.88 -15.66 -13.20
CA HIS A 269 -3.77 -16.23 -14.54
C HIS A 269 -5.10 -16.79 -15.06
N GLN A 270 -5.86 -17.47 -14.19
CA GLN A 270 -7.13 -18.14 -14.53
C GLN A 270 -8.31 -17.17 -14.63
N ASN A 271 -8.29 -16.07 -13.87
CA ASN A 271 -9.40 -15.13 -13.76
C ASN A 271 -9.03 -13.74 -14.31
N ASP A 272 -8.09 -13.67 -15.25
CA ASP A 272 -7.68 -12.42 -15.87
C ASP A 272 -8.85 -11.82 -16.66
N PRO A 273 -9.39 -10.66 -16.26
CA PRO A 273 -10.56 -10.06 -16.92
C PRO A 273 -10.24 -9.47 -18.30
N LEU A 274 -8.98 -9.52 -18.75
CA LEU A 274 -8.54 -9.04 -20.06
C LEU A 274 -8.40 -10.17 -21.10
N LYS A 275 -8.64 -11.43 -20.70
CA LYS A 275 -8.68 -12.61 -21.59
C LYS A 275 -10.11 -13.00 -21.90
#